data_AF-A0A1I2JK41-F1
#
_entry.id   AF-A0A1I2JK41-F1
#
_cell.length_a   1.000
_cell.length_b   1.000
_cell.length_c   1.000
_cell.angle_alpha   90.00
_cell.angle_beta   90.00
_cell.angle_gamma   90.00
#
_symmetry.space_group_name_H-M   'P 1'
#
loop_
_entity.id
_entity.type
_entity.pdbx_description
1 polymer ?
#
loop_
_entity_poly.entity_id
_entity_poly.type
_entity_poly.pdbx_seq_one_letter_code
_entity_poly.pdbx_strand_id
1 'polypeptide(L)'
;MIKKYILFFLLFAQNIVFSQENPYNLAFSSMQNMLAGKEKMNFKKTVFLTENAFSHNQLDIVQFNKQIRLLVGLSKEFSQANPINNYTQKGKATVALRGAVFKVMTDTVTILLPNGEKAYHLPFTYDFEDYFGEQDWTKMFVTKLLATRKGNCHSLPYLYKILCEELGVSANLALAPNHIYIKH
;
A
#
# COMPACT_ATOMS: atom_id res chain seq x y z
N MET A 1 -36.06 -22.11 -61.19
CA MET A 1 -34.59 -22.22 -61.32
C MET A 1 -33.94 -21.07 -60.55
N ILE A 2 -33.03 -21.37 -59.61
CA ILE A 2 -31.80 -20.60 -59.32
C ILE A 2 -32.04 -19.19 -58.75
N LYS A 3 -31.69 -18.78 -57.52
CA LYS A 3 -30.74 -19.27 -56.51
C LYS A 3 -31.06 -18.60 -55.17
N LYS A 4 -30.98 -19.37 -54.08
CA LYS A 4 -30.81 -18.88 -52.70
C LYS A 4 -29.45 -18.17 -52.61
N TYR A 5 -29.44 -16.91 -52.21
CA TYR A 5 -28.23 -16.25 -51.73
C TYR A 5 -28.48 -15.79 -50.30
N ILE A 6 -28.19 -16.70 -49.37
CA ILE A 6 -28.02 -16.40 -47.95
C ILE A 6 -26.70 -15.63 -47.86
N LEU A 7 -26.78 -14.32 -47.65
CA LEU A 7 -25.62 -13.48 -47.40
C LEU A 7 -25.21 -13.66 -45.94
N PHE A 8 -24.29 -14.59 -45.67
CA PHE A 8 -23.71 -14.80 -44.36
C PHE A 8 -22.68 -13.68 -44.13
N PHE A 9 -23.09 -12.60 -43.47
CA PHE A 9 -22.18 -11.55 -43.02
C PHE A 9 -21.38 -12.08 -41.82
N LEU A 10 -20.25 -12.72 -42.09
CA LEU A 10 -19.25 -13.06 -41.08
C LEU A 10 -18.65 -11.75 -40.56
N LEU A 11 -19.20 -11.25 -39.46
CA LEU A 11 -18.57 -10.27 -38.58
C LEU A 11 -17.29 -10.91 -38.01
N PHE A 12 -16.18 -10.75 -38.73
CA PHE A 12 -14.86 -10.79 -38.13
C PHE A 12 -14.73 -9.54 -37.24
N ALA A 13 -15.31 -9.61 -36.05
CA ALA A 13 -14.83 -8.80 -34.95
C ALA A 13 -13.40 -9.31 -34.68
N GLN A 14 -12.42 -8.65 -35.29
CA GLN A 14 -11.05 -8.73 -34.82
C GLN A 14 -11.09 -8.23 -33.39
N ASN A 15 -11.15 -9.17 -32.44
CA ASN A 15 -10.73 -8.87 -31.09
C ASN A 15 -9.27 -8.43 -31.23
N ILE A 16 -9.04 -7.12 -31.27
CA ILE A 16 -7.75 -6.56 -30.91
C ILE A 16 -7.61 -6.93 -29.44
N VAL A 17 -7.11 -8.14 -29.20
CA VAL A 17 -6.55 -8.50 -27.91
C VAL A 17 -5.33 -7.61 -27.83
N PHE A 18 -5.50 -6.41 -27.25
CA PHE A 18 -4.36 -5.68 -26.73
C PHE A 18 -3.67 -6.69 -25.82
N SER A 19 -2.47 -7.15 -26.23
CA SER A 19 -1.62 -7.95 -25.36
C SER A 19 -1.49 -7.12 -24.09
N GLN A 20 -2.08 -7.60 -23.00
CA GLN A 20 -1.98 -6.92 -21.73
C GLN A 20 -0.48 -6.76 -21.45
N GLU A 21 -0.05 -5.51 -21.28
CA GLU A 21 1.36 -5.23 -21.07
C GLU A 21 1.82 -6.06 -19.88
N ASN A 22 2.91 -6.82 -20.07
CA ASN A 22 3.40 -7.74 -19.06
C ASN A 22 3.58 -6.95 -17.75
N PRO A 23 2.91 -7.35 -16.66
CA PRO A 23 2.87 -6.52 -15.46
C PRO A 23 4.25 -6.37 -14.80
N TYR A 24 5.16 -7.30 -15.03
CA TYR A 24 6.55 -7.17 -14.63
C TYR A 24 7.27 -6.06 -15.41
N ASN A 25 6.99 -5.91 -16.71
CA ASN A 25 7.54 -4.81 -17.52
C ASN A 25 6.99 -3.46 -17.06
N LEU A 26 5.69 -3.38 -16.76
CA LEU A 26 5.08 -2.17 -16.20
C LEU A 26 5.75 -1.76 -14.88
N ALA A 27 5.93 -2.70 -13.96
CA ALA A 27 6.60 -2.45 -12.69
C ALA A 27 8.06 -2.02 -12.91
N PHE A 28 8.81 -2.74 -13.75
CA PHE A 28 10.20 -2.44 -14.08
C PHE A 28 10.37 -1.06 -14.70
N SER A 29 9.59 -0.74 -15.75
CA SER A 29 9.65 0.55 -16.45
C SER A 29 9.30 1.70 -15.52
N SER A 30 8.30 1.53 -14.64
CA SER A 30 7.96 2.56 -13.65
C SER A 30 9.12 2.82 -12.68
N MET A 31 9.79 1.77 -12.18
CA MET A 31 10.95 1.92 -11.29
C MET A 31 12.14 2.54 -12.04
N GLN A 32 12.40 2.12 -13.27
CA GLN A 32 13.46 2.67 -14.10
C GLN A 32 13.25 4.18 -14.36
N ASN A 33 12.02 4.60 -14.66
CA ASN A 33 11.70 6.01 -14.83
C ASN A 33 11.91 6.82 -13.55
N MET A 34 11.53 6.29 -12.39
CA MET A 34 11.79 6.94 -11.10
C MET A 34 13.28 7.08 -10.81
N LEU A 35 14.06 6.03 -11.06
CA LEU A 35 15.52 6.02 -10.84
C LEU A 35 16.27 6.93 -11.82
N ALA A 36 15.78 7.04 -13.06
CA ALA A 36 16.33 7.93 -14.09
C ALA A 36 15.87 9.40 -13.94
N GLY A 37 15.06 9.73 -12.93
CA GLY A 37 14.55 11.08 -12.70
C GLY A 37 13.46 11.53 -13.69
N LYS A 38 12.91 10.61 -14.51
CA LYS A 38 11.81 10.88 -15.44
C LYS A 38 10.45 10.93 -14.73
N GLU A 39 10.32 10.22 -13.61
CA GLU A 39 9.17 10.23 -12.71
C GLU A 39 9.63 10.56 -11.27
N LYS A 40 8.75 11.19 -10.47
CA LYS A 40 9.04 11.40 -9.04
C LYS A 40 9.07 10.05 -8.32
N MET A 41 10.06 9.87 -7.44
CA MET A 41 10.14 8.69 -6.57
C MET A 41 8.84 8.52 -5.77
N ASN A 42 8.28 7.31 -5.82
CA ASN A 42 7.03 6.98 -5.15
C ASN A 42 7.06 5.53 -4.64
N PHE A 43 7.45 5.37 -3.38
CA PHE A 43 7.61 4.04 -2.78
C PHE A 43 6.28 3.26 -2.75
N LYS A 44 5.17 3.92 -2.42
CA LYS A 44 3.82 3.32 -2.43
C LYS A 44 3.47 2.73 -3.79
N LYS A 45 3.72 3.48 -4.88
CA LYS A 45 3.47 3.02 -6.26
C LYS A 45 4.35 1.80 -6.58
N THR A 46 5.63 1.84 -6.22
CA THR A 46 6.55 0.71 -6.43
C THR A 46 6.12 -0.56 -5.71
N VAL A 47 5.69 -0.43 -4.44
CA VAL A 47 5.17 -1.56 -3.65
C VAL A 47 3.94 -2.16 -4.34
N PHE A 48 2.95 -1.32 -4.66
CA PHE A 48 1.72 -1.81 -5.31
C PHE A 48 2.01 -2.48 -6.65
N LEU A 49 2.82 -1.88 -7.52
CA LEU A 49 3.11 -2.44 -8.84
C LEU A 49 3.82 -3.79 -8.74
N THR A 50 4.74 -3.96 -7.79
CA THR A 50 5.45 -5.23 -7.58
C THR A 50 4.48 -6.33 -7.12
N GLU A 51 3.63 -6.03 -6.14
CA GLU A 51 2.63 -6.98 -5.63
C GLU A 51 1.57 -7.32 -6.69
N ASN A 52 1.15 -6.31 -7.47
CA ASN A 52 0.15 -6.48 -8.52
C ASN A 52 0.72 -7.29 -9.70
N ALA A 53 2.01 -7.15 -10.00
CA ALA A 53 2.68 -7.96 -11.01
C ALA A 53 2.73 -9.44 -10.61
N PHE A 54 3.07 -9.73 -9.35
CA PHE A 54 2.98 -11.09 -8.82
C PHE A 54 1.54 -11.64 -8.90
N SER A 55 0.55 -10.78 -8.67
CA SER A 55 -0.86 -11.16 -8.68
C SER A 55 -1.52 -11.08 -10.07
N HIS A 56 -0.73 -11.09 -11.16
CA HIS A 56 -1.24 -11.04 -12.54
C HIS A 56 -2.25 -9.90 -12.81
N ASN A 57 -1.99 -8.71 -12.27
CA ASN A 57 -2.84 -7.51 -12.36
C ASN A 57 -4.23 -7.64 -11.69
N GLN A 58 -4.41 -8.53 -10.72
CA GLN A 58 -5.71 -8.75 -10.07
C GLN A 58 -5.94 -7.91 -8.81
N LEU A 59 -4.96 -7.11 -8.36
CA LEU A 59 -5.13 -6.30 -7.14
C LEU A 59 -5.93 -5.02 -7.42
N ASP A 60 -6.83 -4.71 -6.49
CA ASP A 60 -7.64 -3.49 -6.54
C ASP A 60 -6.86 -2.26 -6.03
N ILE A 61 -6.35 -1.46 -6.97
CA ILE A 61 -5.63 -0.21 -6.70
C ILE A 61 -6.51 0.83 -6.00
N VAL A 62 -7.82 0.82 -6.24
CA VAL A 62 -8.77 1.77 -5.65
C VAL A 62 -8.92 1.46 -4.17
N GLN A 63 -9.14 0.18 -3.84
CA GLN A 63 -9.24 -0.27 -2.46
C GLN A 63 -7.90 -0.10 -1.71
N PHE A 64 -6.77 -0.45 -2.32
CA PHE A 64 -5.43 -0.22 -1.75
C PHE A 64 -5.24 1.26 -1.37
N ASN A 65 -5.47 2.17 -2.31
CA ASN A 65 -5.33 3.60 -2.06
C ASN A 65 -6.35 4.13 -1.04
N LYS A 66 -7.58 3.59 -1.02
CA LYS A 66 -8.60 3.96 -0.03
C LYS A 66 -8.13 3.61 1.38
N GLN A 67 -7.61 2.40 1.59
CA GLN A 67 -7.12 1.98 2.91
C GLN A 67 -5.93 2.82 3.38
N ILE A 68 -4.96 3.09 2.50
CA ILE A 68 -3.85 3.99 2.81
C ILE A 68 -4.34 5.39 3.19
N ARG A 69 -5.26 5.99 2.42
CA ARG A 69 -5.82 7.31 2.74
C ARG A 69 -6.54 7.34 4.10
N LEU A 70 -7.28 6.28 4.43
CA LEU A 70 -7.95 6.17 5.74
C LEU A 70 -6.93 6.15 6.88
N LEU A 71 -5.86 5.36 6.76
CA LEU A 71 -4.80 5.30 7.76
C LEU A 71 -4.04 6.63 7.87
N VAL A 72 -3.70 7.26 6.75
CA VAL A 72 -3.06 8.59 6.72
C VAL A 72 -3.92 9.64 7.41
N GLY A 73 -5.22 9.67 7.09
CA GLY A 73 -6.19 10.55 7.74
C GLY A 73 -6.24 10.31 9.24
N LEU A 74 -6.40 9.04 9.65
CA LEU A 74 -6.44 8.67 11.06
C LEU A 74 -5.15 9.06 11.82
N SER A 75 -3.97 8.84 11.24
CA SER A 75 -2.70 9.25 11.85
C SER A 75 -2.58 10.77 11.97
N LYS A 76 -3.06 11.52 10.97
CA LYS A 76 -3.06 12.98 11.03
C LYS A 76 -3.98 13.50 12.14
N GLU A 77 -5.23 13.02 12.18
CA GLU A 77 -6.21 13.38 13.22
C GLU A 77 -5.70 12.98 14.61
N PHE A 78 -5.14 11.77 14.76
CA PHE A 78 -4.55 11.32 16.01
C PHE A 78 -3.44 12.26 16.48
N SER A 79 -2.53 12.65 15.59
CA SER A 79 -1.44 13.58 15.90
C SER A 79 -1.94 14.96 16.33
N GLN A 80 -3.06 15.43 15.78
CA GLN A 80 -3.65 16.73 16.13
C GLN A 80 -4.38 16.68 17.47
N ALA A 81 -5.11 15.59 17.73
CA ALA A 81 -5.83 15.38 18.98
C ALA A 81 -4.89 15.09 20.16
N ASN A 82 -3.67 14.59 19.91
CA ASN A 82 -2.70 14.20 20.93
C ASN A 82 -1.37 14.97 20.76
N PRO A 83 -1.35 16.29 21.01
CA PRO A 83 -0.14 17.07 20.83
C PRO A 83 0.93 16.69 21.88
N ILE A 84 2.16 16.47 21.41
CA ILE A 84 3.32 16.17 22.28
C ILE A 84 3.88 17.45 22.93
N ASN A 85 3.13 18.07 23.84
CA ASN A 85 3.45 19.39 24.40
C ASN A 85 4.82 19.47 25.09
N ASN A 86 5.25 18.40 25.75
CA ASN A 86 6.51 18.34 26.49
C ASN A 86 7.74 18.14 25.59
N TYR A 87 7.56 17.93 24.28
CA TYR A 87 8.65 17.82 23.31
C TYR A 87 8.97 19.20 22.72
N THR A 88 10.15 19.73 23.03
CA THR A 88 10.59 21.09 22.65
C THR A 88 11.67 21.11 21.56
N GLN A 89 12.12 19.93 21.12
CA GLN A 89 13.20 19.83 20.13
C GLN A 89 12.72 20.18 18.71
N LYS A 90 13.67 20.60 17.87
CA LYS A 90 13.43 20.82 16.44
C LYS A 90 12.88 19.55 15.79
N GLY A 91 11.91 19.70 14.89
CA GLY A 91 11.26 18.56 14.22
C GLY A 91 10.11 17.95 15.02
N LYS A 92 9.60 18.62 16.06
CA LYS A 92 8.42 18.23 16.83
C LYS A 92 7.25 17.73 15.96
N ALA A 93 6.89 18.45 14.91
CA ALA A 93 5.80 18.05 14.00
C ALA A 93 6.10 16.71 13.31
N THR A 94 7.34 16.52 12.84
CA THR A 94 7.80 15.26 12.22
C THR A 94 7.74 14.09 13.19
N VAL A 95 8.20 14.31 14.44
CA VAL A 95 8.16 13.29 15.50
C VAL A 95 6.72 12.95 15.88
N ALA A 96 5.85 13.95 16.00
CA ALA A 96 4.43 13.75 16.30
C ALA A 96 3.75 12.90 15.23
N LEU A 97 3.95 13.20 13.95
CA LEU A 97 3.37 12.45 12.84
C LEU A 97 3.90 11.00 12.78
N ARG A 98 5.22 10.81 12.92
CA ARG A 98 5.83 9.47 12.97
C ARG A 98 5.31 8.64 14.15
N GLY A 99 5.17 9.26 15.31
CA GLY A 99 4.59 8.63 16.50
C GLY A 99 3.11 8.28 16.33
N ALA A 100 2.34 9.15 15.65
CA ALA A 100 0.94 8.88 15.35
C ALA A 100 0.77 7.71 14.36
N VAL A 101 1.61 7.62 13.32
CA VAL A 101 1.63 6.44 12.43
C VAL A 101 1.93 5.18 13.22
N PHE A 102 2.95 5.21 14.08
CA PHE A 102 3.30 4.07 14.94
C PHE A 102 2.11 3.66 15.81
N LYS A 103 1.49 4.61 16.51
CA LYS A 103 0.34 4.35 17.38
C LYS A 103 -0.85 3.77 16.64
N VAL A 104 -1.21 4.32 15.47
CA VAL A 104 -2.29 3.79 14.62
C VAL A 104 -1.97 2.36 14.18
N MET A 105 -0.70 2.05 13.92
CA MET A 105 -0.34 0.70 13.49
C MET A 105 -0.29 -0.32 14.62
N THR A 106 0.10 0.08 15.83
CA THR A 106 0.45 -0.87 16.90
C THR A 106 -0.51 -0.87 18.09
N ASP A 107 -1.48 0.05 18.14
CA ASP A 107 -2.43 0.11 19.24
C ASP A 107 -3.87 0.38 18.77
N THR A 108 -4.83 0.19 19.67
CA THR A 108 -6.22 0.54 19.45
C THR A 108 -6.38 2.06 19.52
N VAL A 109 -6.93 2.66 18.47
CA VAL A 109 -7.28 4.08 18.42
C VAL A 109 -8.79 4.25 18.51
N THR A 110 -9.24 5.02 19.50
CA THR A 110 -10.66 5.39 19.64
C THR A 110 -10.94 6.62 18.78
N ILE A 111 -12.01 6.55 17.98
CA ILE A 111 -12.47 7.60 17.09
C ILE A 111 -13.83 8.07 17.59
N LEU A 112 -13.98 9.36 17.89
CA LEU A 112 -15.27 9.94 18.22
C LEU A 112 -15.99 10.37 16.93
N LEU A 113 -17.15 9.79 16.67
CA LEU A 113 -17.97 10.09 15.51
C LEU A 113 -18.80 11.36 15.75
N PRO A 114 -19.26 12.07 14.69
CA PRO A 114 -20.04 13.30 14.83
C PRO A 114 -21.36 13.13 15.60
N ASN A 115 -21.92 11.91 15.62
CA ASN A 115 -23.12 11.55 16.38
C ASN A 115 -22.83 11.26 17.87
N GLY A 116 -21.60 11.40 18.34
CA GLY A 116 -21.17 11.12 19.71
C GLY A 116 -20.82 9.65 19.98
N GLU A 117 -20.98 8.76 19.01
CA GLU A 117 -20.60 7.36 19.14
C GLU A 117 -19.08 7.15 19.04
N LYS A 118 -18.59 6.04 19.60
CA LYS A 118 -17.19 5.65 19.53
C LYS A 118 -17.02 4.55 18.49
N ALA A 119 -16.12 4.79 17.54
CA ALA A 119 -15.56 3.77 16.66
C ALA A 119 -14.14 3.40 17.10
N TYR A 120 -13.67 2.22 16.72
CA TYR A 120 -12.36 1.72 17.11
C TYR A 120 -11.57 1.27 15.88
N HIS A 121 -10.34 1.75 15.76
CA HIS A 121 -9.33 1.18 14.89
C HIS A 121 -8.48 0.23 15.72
N LEU A 122 -8.55 -1.07 15.44
CA LEU A 122 -7.70 -2.08 16.06
C LEU A 122 -6.29 -2.03 15.46
N PRO A 123 -5.24 -2.54 16.11
CA PRO A 123 -3.88 -2.54 15.57
C PRO A 123 -3.67 -3.55 14.44
N PHE A 124 -2.53 -3.45 13.76
CA PHE A 124 -1.96 -4.54 12.96
C PHE A 124 -1.14 -5.46 13.87
N THR A 125 -1.06 -6.74 13.49
CA THR A 125 -0.37 -7.76 14.29
C THR A 125 0.64 -8.52 13.44
N TYR A 126 1.59 -9.16 14.12
CA TYR A 126 2.57 -10.01 13.45
C TYR A 126 1.93 -11.37 13.10
N ASP A 127 2.07 -11.81 11.86
CA ASP A 127 1.74 -13.15 11.40
C ASP A 127 2.89 -14.08 11.79
N PHE A 128 2.66 -15.04 12.68
CA PHE A 128 3.67 -16.01 13.11
C PHE A 128 3.56 -17.36 12.41
N GLU A 129 2.56 -17.57 11.54
CA GLU A 129 2.30 -18.88 10.94
C GLU A 129 3.18 -19.15 9.72
N ASP A 130 3.36 -18.16 8.85
CA ASP A 130 4.27 -18.23 7.68
C ASP A 130 4.90 -16.86 7.45
N TYR A 131 5.67 -16.42 8.45
CA TYR A 131 6.25 -15.08 8.49
C TYR A 131 7.38 -14.87 7.48
N PHE A 132 7.96 -15.95 6.96
CA PHE A 132 8.94 -15.92 5.87
C PHE A 132 8.32 -16.03 4.47
N GLY A 133 7.01 -16.31 4.37
CA GLY A 133 6.32 -16.45 3.08
C GLY A 133 6.80 -17.67 2.29
N GLU A 134 7.22 -18.74 2.97
CA GLU A 134 7.70 -19.98 2.36
C GLU A 134 6.55 -20.75 1.71
N GLN A 135 5.35 -20.68 2.29
CA GLN A 135 4.15 -21.33 1.76
C GLN A 135 3.37 -20.39 0.84
N ASP A 136 3.22 -19.14 1.27
CA ASP A 136 2.49 -18.13 0.52
C ASP A 136 3.22 -16.79 0.55
N TRP A 137 3.91 -16.49 -0.56
CA TRP A 137 4.69 -15.26 -0.71
C TRP A 137 3.85 -13.98 -0.54
N THR A 138 2.52 -14.04 -0.75
CA THR A 138 1.65 -12.89 -0.51
C THR A 138 1.64 -12.44 0.95
N LYS A 139 2.12 -13.25 1.91
CA LYS A 139 2.32 -12.83 3.31
C LYS A 139 3.36 -11.72 3.47
N MET A 140 4.25 -11.54 2.49
CA MET A 140 5.18 -10.42 2.43
C MET A 140 4.50 -9.10 2.01
N PHE A 141 3.26 -9.14 1.53
CA PHE A 141 2.62 -8.02 0.85
C PHE A 141 1.93 -7.04 1.81
N VAL A 142 2.05 -5.75 1.49
CA VAL A 142 1.28 -4.68 2.13
C VAL A 142 -0.21 -4.83 1.81
N THR A 143 -0.57 -5.26 0.60
CA THR A 143 -1.99 -5.50 0.23
C THR A 143 -2.65 -6.56 1.10
N LYS A 144 -1.95 -7.68 1.39
CA LYS A 144 -2.43 -8.70 2.33
C LYS A 144 -2.45 -8.20 3.77
N LEU A 145 -1.45 -7.46 4.21
CA LEU A 145 -1.43 -6.81 5.53
C LEU A 145 -2.64 -5.90 5.72
N LEU A 146 -2.96 -5.07 4.72
CA LEU A 146 -4.11 -4.18 4.74
C LEU A 146 -5.44 -4.96 4.81
N ALA A 147 -5.57 -6.05 4.04
CA ALA A 147 -6.79 -6.87 4.02
C ALA A 147 -7.00 -7.68 5.31
N THR A 148 -5.93 -8.24 5.89
CA THR A 148 -6.03 -9.22 6.99
C THR A 148 -5.65 -8.67 8.36
N ARG A 149 -5.05 -7.48 8.40
CA ARG A 149 -4.39 -6.87 9.56
C ARG A 149 -3.21 -7.66 10.13
N LYS A 150 -2.71 -8.66 9.41
CA LYS A 150 -1.55 -9.47 9.81
C LYS A 150 -0.42 -9.31 8.81
N GLY A 151 0.80 -9.09 9.28
CA GLY A 151 1.98 -8.94 8.43
C GLY A 151 3.26 -9.35 9.16
N ASN A 152 4.41 -9.03 8.59
CA ASN A 152 5.70 -9.51 9.08
C ASN A 152 6.76 -8.41 9.03
N CYS A 153 8.02 -8.80 9.22
CA CYS A 153 9.18 -7.91 9.14
C CYS A 153 9.39 -7.25 7.77
N HIS A 154 8.57 -7.57 6.75
CA HIS A 154 8.60 -6.93 5.44
C HIS A 154 7.39 -5.99 5.25
N SER A 155 6.17 -6.51 5.34
CA SER A 155 4.95 -5.74 5.07
C SER A 155 4.70 -4.62 6.08
N LEU A 156 4.99 -4.84 7.37
CA LEU A 156 4.80 -3.84 8.42
C LEU A 156 5.68 -2.59 8.24
N PRO A 157 7.02 -2.69 8.10
CA PRO A 157 7.85 -1.51 7.86
C PRO A 157 7.55 -0.85 6.51
N TYR A 158 7.14 -1.60 5.49
CA TYR A 158 6.72 -1.02 4.22
C TYR A 158 5.48 -0.15 4.38
N LEU A 159 4.45 -0.66 5.06
CA LEU A 159 3.25 0.12 5.35
C LEU A 159 3.59 1.37 6.17
N TYR A 160 4.40 1.24 7.22
CA TYR A 160 4.84 2.39 8.02
C TYR A 160 5.51 3.47 7.15
N LYS A 161 6.45 3.08 6.30
CA LYS A 161 7.14 4.00 5.39
C LYS A 161 6.18 4.67 4.42
N ILE A 162 5.25 3.92 3.83
CA ILE A 162 4.21 4.46 2.94
C ILE A 162 3.40 5.54 3.67
N LEU A 163 2.91 5.25 4.88
CA LEU A 163 2.10 6.20 5.65
C LEU A 163 2.89 7.46 6.02
N CYS A 164 4.16 7.33 6.41
CA CYS A 164 5.02 8.47 6.66
C CYS A 164 5.22 9.36 5.42
N GLU A 165 5.54 8.77 4.26
CA GLU A 165 5.76 9.54 3.04
C GLU A 165 4.49 10.24 2.54
N GLU A 166 3.33 9.60 2.67
CA GLU A 166 2.03 10.22 2.34
C GLU A 166 1.68 11.37 3.30
N LEU A 167 2.21 11.37 4.52
CA LEU A 167 2.13 12.49 5.47
C LEU A 167 3.22 13.55 5.25
N GLY A 168 4.10 13.38 4.27
CA GLY A 168 5.19 14.31 3.97
C GLY A 168 6.36 14.25 4.95
N VAL A 169 6.47 13.19 5.76
CA VAL A 169 7.58 12.96 6.67
C VAL A 169 8.43 11.77 6.22
N SER A 170 9.75 11.87 6.39
CA SER A 170 10.63 10.79 5.93
C SER A 170 10.59 9.58 6.87
N ALA A 171 10.72 8.39 6.29
CA ALA A 171 11.03 7.15 6.98
C ALA A 171 11.94 6.31 6.07
N ASN A 172 13.06 5.84 6.60
CA ASN A 172 14.03 5.06 5.84
C ASN A 172 13.94 3.60 6.23
N LEU A 173 14.22 2.71 5.27
CA LEU A 173 14.35 1.29 5.53
C LEU A 173 15.82 0.98 5.81
N ALA A 174 16.09 0.27 6.90
CA ALA A 174 17.38 -0.36 7.16
C ALA A 174 17.24 -1.87 6.94
N LEU A 175 18.19 -2.47 6.23
CA LEU A 175 18.15 -3.87 5.83
C LEU A 175 19.18 -4.67 6.64
N ALA A 176 18.75 -5.78 7.21
CA ALA A 176 19.59 -6.84 7.73
C ALA A 176 19.23 -8.15 7.01
N PRO A 177 20.05 -9.21 7.09
CA PRO A 177 19.68 -10.51 6.55
C PRO A 177 18.27 -10.91 7.01
N ASN A 178 17.37 -11.13 6.05
CA ASN A 178 15.96 -11.50 6.27
C ASN A 178 15.13 -10.53 7.14
N HIS A 179 15.54 -9.27 7.31
CA HIS A 179 14.80 -8.31 8.14
C HIS A 179 14.86 -6.87 7.63
N ILE A 180 13.76 -6.14 7.78
CA ILE A 180 13.64 -4.73 7.44
C ILE A 180 13.21 -3.93 8.69
N TYR A 181 13.92 -2.87 8.99
CA TYR A 181 13.65 -1.98 10.12
C TYR A 181 13.35 -0.56 9.64
N ILE A 182 12.64 0.21 10.46
CA ILE A 182 12.50 1.65 10.28
C ILE A 182 13.69 2.37 10.91
N LYS A 183 14.31 3.28 10.15
CA LYS A 183 15.33 4.21 10.62
C LYS A 183 14.89 5.65 10.33
N HIS A 184 15.04 6.51 11.33
CA HIS A 184 14.67 7.92 11.28
C HIS A 184 15.87 8.85 11.17
#